data_AF-A0A0U5B9U1-F1
#
_entry.id   AF-A0A0U5B9U1-F1
#
_cell.length_a   1.000
_cell.length_b   1.000
_cell.length_c   1.000
_cell.angle_alpha   90.00
_cell.angle_beta   90.00
_cell.angle_gamma   90.00
#
_symmetry.space_group_name_H-M   'P 1'
#
loop_
_entity.id
_entity.type
_entity.pdbx_description
1 polymer ?
#
loop_
_entity_poly.entity_id
_entity_poly.type
_entity_poly.pdbx_seq_one_letter_code
_entity_poly.pdbx_strand_id
1 'polypeptide(L)'
;MWNDAGWKDKPWSAPHLAPLFTELTADDTAPVWARRAVKFIHRYTREHGRAPTFREVFTELATQDRDAQAHQDAWMSPSVRYLTMVHWRRRGWIRFRREPRTLRSGPAAGELFMPKPPETRRSCSPSPGSGSGAGWGEKTRAR
;
A
#
# COMPACT_ATOMS: atom_id res chain seq x y z
N MET A 1 -9.41 -2.39 26.81
CA MET A 1 -8.67 -3.57 27.29
C MET A 1 -8.39 -4.47 26.09
N TRP A 2 -7.12 -4.77 25.82
CA TRP A 2 -6.74 -5.78 24.85
C TRP A 2 -6.48 -7.05 25.65
N ASN A 3 -7.38 -8.03 25.57
CA ASN A 3 -7.21 -9.31 26.24
C ASN A 3 -6.14 -10.13 25.50
N ASP A 4 -5.37 -10.90 26.26
CA ASP A 4 -4.28 -11.81 25.84
C ASP A 4 -4.68 -12.90 24.81
N ALA A 5 -5.93 -12.91 24.34
CA ALA A 5 -6.38 -13.71 23.20
C ALA A 5 -5.76 -13.26 21.85
N GLY A 6 -5.18 -12.04 21.78
CA GLY A 6 -4.67 -11.42 20.55
C GLY A 6 -3.46 -12.07 19.87
N TRP A 7 -2.96 -13.21 20.35
CA TRP A 7 -1.87 -13.95 19.69
C TRP A 7 -2.35 -14.90 18.59
N LYS A 8 -3.60 -15.38 18.62
CA LYS A 8 -4.13 -16.33 17.62
C LYS A 8 -4.64 -15.65 16.33
N ASP A 9 -5.03 -14.38 16.39
CA ASP A 9 -5.64 -13.67 15.25
C ASP A 9 -4.65 -12.88 14.38
N LYS A 10 -3.34 -13.06 14.58
CA LYS A 10 -2.33 -12.36 13.78
C LYS A 10 -2.22 -13.00 12.39
N PRO A 11 -2.05 -12.23 11.30
CA PRO A 11 -1.97 -12.77 9.95
C PRO A 11 -0.86 -13.82 9.75
N TRP A 12 0.24 -13.71 10.49
CA TRP A 12 1.36 -14.68 10.45
C TRP A 12 1.16 -15.90 11.36
N SER A 13 0.15 -15.89 12.24
CA SER A 13 -0.23 -17.03 13.09
C SER A 13 -1.46 -17.78 12.55
N ALA A 14 -2.18 -17.18 11.61
CA ALA A 14 -3.43 -17.67 11.05
C ALA A 14 -3.39 -17.57 9.51
N PRO A 15 -2.96 -18.63 8.82
CA PRO A 15 -2.71 -18.60 7.37
C PRO A 15 -3.90 -18.16 6.52
N HIS A 16 -5.13 -18.47 6.95
CA HIS A 16 -6.36 -18.07 6.26
C HIS A 16 -6.60 -16.55 6.26
N LEU A 17 -5.94 -15.78 7.14
CA LEU A 17 -6.03 -14.32 7.18
C LEU A 17 -4.99 -13.62 6.28
N ALA A 18 -3.94 -14.34 5.90
CA ALA A 18 -2.79 -13.79 5.19
C ALA A 18 -3.11 -13.27 3.78
N PRO A 19 -3.97 -13.92 2.96
CA PRO A 19 -4.25 -13.45 1.59
C PRO A 19 -4.80 -12.02 1.57
N LEU A 20 -5.93 -11.77 2.25
CA LEU A 20 -6.51 -10.43 2.32
C LEU A 20 -5.56 -9.43 2.98
N PHE A 21 -4.88 -9.83 4.07
CA PHE A 21 -3.94 -8.92 4.73
C PHE A 21 -2.81 -8.48 3.78
N THR A 22 -2.33 -9.39 2.94
CA THR A 22 -1.32 -9.10 1.92
C THR A 22 -1.87 -8.13 0.90
N GLU A 23 -3.06 -8.37 0.34
CA GLU A 23 -3.69 -7.42 -0.61
C GLU A 23 -3.91 -6.02 -0.02
N LEU A 24 -4.25 -5.94 1.27
CA LEU A 24 -4.48 -4.68 1.95
C LEU A 24 -3.17 -3.92 2.26
N THR A 25 -2.00 -4.56 2.19
CA THR A 25 -0.72 -3.99 2.65
C THR A 25 0.43 -4.06 1.63
N ALA A 26 0.28 -4.80 0.53
CA ALA A 26 1.27 -4.87 -0.54
C ALA A 26 1.32 -3.58 -1.37
N ASP A 27 2.50 -3.24 -1.88
CA ASP A 27 2.76 -1.96 -2.56
C ASP A 27 1.90 -1.71 -3.80
N ASP A 28 1.53 -2.78 -4.49
CA ASP A 28 0.78 -2.77 -5.75
C ASP A 28 -0.74 -2.67 -5.54
N THR A 29 -1.25 -3.32 -4.50
CA THR A 29 -2.69 -3.51 -4.25
C THR A 29 -3.22 -2.60 -3.14
N ALA A 30 -2.43 -2.33 -2.10
CA ALA A 30 -2.84 -1.47 -0.98
C ALA A 30 -3.28 -0.07 -1.41
N PRO A 31 -2.66 0.62 -2.41
CA PRO A 31 -3.13 1.92 -2.85
C PRO A 31 -4.58 1.91 -3.36
N VAL A 32 -5.02 0.83 -4.02
CA VAL A 32 -6.40 0.70 -4.52
C VAL A 32 -7.39 0.66 -3.35
N TRP A 33 -7.08 -0.16 -2.35
CA TRP A 33 -7.91 -0.29 -1.14
C TRP A 33 -7.91 0.97 -0.28
N ALA A 34 -6.74 1.59 -0.08
CA ALA A 34 -6.61 2.83 0.66
C ALA A 34 -7.38 3.97 -0.02
N ARG A 35 -7.36 4.04 -1.37
CA ARG A 35 -8.16 5.01 -2.14
C ARG A 35 -9.66 4.84 -1.88
N ARG A 36 -10.16 3.61 -1.88
CA ARG A 36 -11.57 3.30 -1.56
C ARG A 36 -11.90 3.75 -0.13
N ALA A 37 -11.02 3.44 0.83
CA ALA A 37 -11.19 3.83 2.23
C ALA A 37 -11.23 5.35 2.41
N VAL A 38 -10.33 6.10 1.76
CA VAL A 38 -10.30 7.57 1.82
C VAL A 38 -11.57 8.16 1.23
N LYS A 39 -12.03 7.68 0.06
CA LYS A 39 -13.31 8.10 -0.53
C LYS A 39 -14.48 7.88 0.45
N PHE A 40 -14.53 6.71 1.08
CA PHE A 40 -15.55 6.41 2.07
C PHE A 40 -15.47 7.31 3.30
N ILE A 41 -14.28 7.56 3.86
CA ILE A 41 -14.11 8.47 5.00
C ILE A 41 -14.67 9.86 4.69
N HIS A 42 -14.38 10.40 3.51
CA HIS A 42 -14.92 11.69 3.08
C HIS A 42 -16.44 11.67 2.93
N ARG A 43 -16.98 10.67 2.24
CA ARG A 43 -18.43 10.48 2.06
C ARG A 43 -19.15 10.37 3.41
N TYR A 44 -18.72 9.44 4.26
CA TYR A 44 -19.29 9.19 5.57
C TYR A 44 -19.25 10.44 6.47
N THR A 45 -18.13 11.17 6.47
CA THR A 45 -18.01 12.39 7.29
C THR A 45 -18.96 13.49 6.81
N ARG A 46 -19.14 13.63 5.49
CA ARG A 46 -20.10 14.59 4.91
C ARG A 46 -21.54 14.23 5.26
N GLU A 47 -21.89 12.94 5.23
CA GLU A 47 -23.25 12.45 5.45
C GLU A 47 -23.64 12.43 6.93
N HIS A 48 -22.72 12.09 7.83
CA HIS A 48 -23.02 11.88 9.25
C HIS A 48 -22.45 12.96 10.20
N GLY A 49 -21.71 13.94 9.68
CA GLY A 49 -21.07 14.99 10.50
C GLY A 49 -19.97 14.48 11.44
N ARG A 50 -19.59 13.21 11.35
CA ARG A 50 -18.58 12.55 12.19
C ARG A 50 -17.80 11.53 11.38
N ALA A 51 -16.59 11.20 11.81
CA ALA A 51 -15.82 10.19 11.11
C ALA A 51 -16.26 8.75 11.39
N PRO A 52 -15.97 7.84 10.45
CA PRO A 52 -16.21 6.43 10.64
C PRO A 52 -15.20 5.82 11.62
N THR A 53 -15.59 4.67 12.17
CA THR A 53 -14.76 3.72 12.91
C THR A 53 -14.03 2.80 11.94
N PHE A 54 -13.01 2.08 12.42
CA PHE A 54 -12.33 1.08 11.58
C PHE A 54 -13.29 -0.02 11.12
N ARG A 55 -14.28 -0.37 11.95
CA ARG A 55 -15.29 -1.35 11.59
C ARG A 55 -16.17 -0.89 10.44
N GLU A 56 -16.68 0.34 10.50
CA GLU A 56 -17.50 0.90 9.41
C GLU A 56 -16.70 0.95 8.09
N VAL A 57 -15.41 1.33 8.13
CA VAL A 57 -14.56 1.30 6.93
C VAL A 57 -14.41 -0.11 6.38
N PHE A 58 -14.08 -1.09 7.21
CA PHE A 58 -13.84 -2.46 6.73
C PHE A 58 -15.12 -3.14 6.25
N THR A 59 -16.26 -2.86 6.88
CA THR A 59 -17.57 -3.30 6.39
C THR A 59 -17.84 -2.74 5.00
N GLU A 60 -17.56 -1.46 4.75
CA GLU A 60 -17.71 -0.87 3.42
C GLU A 60 -16.74 -1.48 2.40
N LEU A 61 -15.48 -1.73 2.78
CA LEU A 61 -14.50 -2.30 1.85
C LEU A 61 -14.83 -3.74 1.47
N ALA A 62 -15.36 -4.53 2.40
CA ALA A 62 -15.77 -5.91 2.14
C ALA A 62 -16.84 -6.02 1.04
N THR A 63 -17.69 -5.01 0.87
CA THR A 63 -18.70 -5.00 -0.22
C THR A 63 -18.08 -4.80 -1.61
N GLN A 64 -16.82 -4.38 -1.67
CA GLN A 64 -16.07 -4.11 -2.91
C GLN A 64 -15.04 -5.22 -3.21
N ASP A 65 -15.03 -6.27 -2.40
CA ASP A 65 -14.21 -7.45 -2.59
C ASP A 65 -14.91 -8.45 -3.49
N ARG A 66 -14.23 -8.86 -4.57
CA ARG A 66 -14.76 -9.86 -5.52
C ARG A 66 -14.67 -11.27 -4.93
N ASP A 67 -13.72 -11.49 -4.03
CA ASP A 67 -13.43 -12.78 -3.41
C ASP A 67 -13.86 -12.80 -1.93
N ALA A 68 -14.91 -12.03 -1.61
CA ALA A 68 -15.39 -11.81 -0.24
C ALA A 68 -15.65 -13.11 0.54
N GLN A 69 -16.05 -14.19 -0.14
CA GLN A 69 -16.27 -15.50 0.47
C GLN A 69 -14.96 -16.15 0.95
N ALA A 70 -13.89 -16.05 0.17
CA ALA A 70 -12.56 -16.54 0.55
C ALA A 70 -11.93 -15.66 1.64
N HIS A 71 -12.30 -14.38 1.68
CA HIS A 71 -11.77 -13.40 2.62
C HIS A 71 -12.65 -13.16 3.87
N GLN A 72 -13.74 -13.92 4.03
CA GLN A 72 -14.77 -13.65 5.04
C GLN A 72 -14.21 -13.49 6.46
N ASP A 73 -13.37 -14.45 6.89
CA ASP A 73 -12.77 -14.43 8.23
C ASP A 73 -11.80 -13.25 8.40
N ALA A 74 -11.05 -12.92 7.35
CA ALA A 74 -10.10 -11.83 7.35
C ALA A 74 -10.77 -10.45 7.44
N TRP A 75 -11.91 -10.26 6.78
CA TRP A 75 -12.72 -9.03 6.92
C TRP A 75 -13.26 -8.83 8.33
N MET A 76 -13.57 -9.93 9.03
CA MET A 76 -14.10 -9.90 10.39
C MET A 76 -13.00 -9.75 11.46
N SER A 77 -11.76 -10.12 11.14
CA SER A 77 -10.63 -10.08 12.07
C SER A 77 -10.32 -8.66 12.59
N PRO A 78 -10.34 -8.45 13.92
CA PRO A 78 -9.89 -7.19 14.52
C PRO A 78 -8.42 -6.88 14.24
N SER A 79 -7.58 -7.91 14.19
CA SER A 79 -6.13 -7.81 13.96
C SER A 79 -5.79 -7.38 12.54
N VAL A 80 -6.38 -8.02 11.52
CA VAL A 80 -6.22 -7.62 10.11
C VAL A 80 -6.58 -6.15 9.95
N ARG A 81 -7.77 -5.77 10.45
CA ARG A 81 -8.25 -4.39 10.42
C ARG A 81 -7.31 -3.41 11.10
N TYR A 82 -6.88 -3.68 12.33
CA TYR A 82 -6.00 -2.77 13.05
C TYR A 82 -4.63 -2.63 12.36
N LEU A 83 -4.02 -3.75 11.96
CA LEU A 83 -2.69 -3.76 11.34
C LEU A 83 -2.70 -3.08 9.97
N THR A 84 -3.73 -3.29 9.16
CA THR A 84 -3.92 -2.56 7.90
C THR A 84 -4.05 -1.06 8.14
N MET A 85 -4.83 -0.63 9.13
CA MET A 85 -4.94 0.80 9.47
C MET A 85 -3.61 1.38 9.94
N VAL A 86 -2.82 0.63 10.71
CA VAL A 86 -1.45 1.03 11.09
C VAL A 86 -0.55 1.14 9.87
N HIS A 87 -0.61 0.19 8.93
CA HIS A 87 0.14 0.25 7.67
C HIS A 87 -0.22 1.51 6.87
N TRP A 88 -1.50 1.74 6.59
CA TRP A 88 -1.95 2.92 5.85
C TRP A 88 -1.63 4.24 6.55
N ARG A 89 -1.62 4.25 7.89
CA ARG A 89 -1.14 5.39 8.67
C ARG A 89 0.36 5.64 8.49
N ARG A 90 1.19 4.60 8.48
CA ARG A 90 2.64 4.72 8.23
C ARG A 90 2.92 5.23 6.82
N ARG A 91 2.08 4.88 5.85
CA ARG A 91 2.12 5.43 4.48
C ARG A 91 1.63 6.87 4.37
N GLY A 92 1.08 7.45 5.44
CA GLY A 92 0.53 8.81 5.42
C GLY A 92 -0.79 8.96 4.69
N TRP A 93 -1.44 7.86 4.25
CA TRP A 93 -2.71 7.90 3.54
C TRP A 93 -3.90 8.21 4.45
N ILE A 94 -3.79 7.79 5.70
CA ILE A 94 -4.83 7.91 6.72
C ILE A 94 -4.20 8.37 8.03
N ARG A 95 -4.97 9.07 8.86
CA ARG A 95 -4.59 9.40 10.24
C ARG A 95 -5.74 9.12 11.20
N PHE A 96 -5.38 8.71 12.41
CA PHE A 96 -6.28 8.52 13.53
C PHE A 96 -5.51 8.67 14.83
N ARG A 97 -6.24 8.97 15.90
CA ARG A 97 -5.74 8.93 17.27
C ARG A 97 -6.29 7.68 17.97
N ARG A 98 -5.93 7.47 19.24
CA ARG A 98 -6.40 6.31 20.00
C ARG A 98 -7.91 6.37 20.26
N GLU A 99 -8.48 7.58 20.28
CA GLU A 99 -9.90 7.80 20.51
C GLU A 99 -10.75 7.32 19.31
N PRO A 100 -11.96 6.80 19.58
CA PRO A 100 -12.88 6.39 18.52
C PRO A 100 -13.27 7.56 17.62
N ARG A 101 -13.62 7.27 16.36
CA ARG A 101 -14.13 8.24 15.38
C ARG A 101 -13.19 9.43 15.11
N THR A 102 -11.89 9.20 15.22
CA THR A 102 -10.85 10.18 14.86
C THR A 102 -10.28 9.98 13.45
N LEU A 103 -10.85 9.04 12.70
CA LEU A 103 -10.33 8.65 11.40
C LEU A 103 -10.47 9.79 10.38
N ARG A 104 -9.39 10.13 9.68
CA ARG A 104 -9.34 11.15 8.63
C ARG A 104 -8.36 10.74 7.53
N SER A 105 -8.47 11.38 6.37
CA SER A 105 -7.40 11.33 5.36
C SER A 105 -6.11 11.92 5.91
N GLY A 106 -4.99 11.32 5.51
CA GLY A 106 -3.64 11.73 5.88
C GLY A 106 -2.99 12.67 4.84
N PRO A 107 -1.80 13.20 5.13
CA PRO A 107 -1.11 14.17 4.26
C PRO A 107 -0.73 13.61 2.89
N ALA A 108 -0.41 12.32 2.80
CA ALA A 108 -0.06 11.65 1.54
C ALA A 108 -1.28 11.06 0.82
N ALA A 109 -2.50 11.29 1.31
CA ALA A 109 -3.71 10.73 0.70
C ALA A 109 -3.92 11.21 -0.75
N GLY A 110 -3.45 12.42 -1.09
CA GLY A 110 -3.55 12.97 -2.44
C GLY A 110 -2.81 12.13 -3.49
N GLU A 111 -1.70 11.50 -3.11
CA GLU A 111 -0.90 10.64 -3.99
C GLU A 111 -1.68 9.43 -4.48
N LEU A 112 -2.65 8.94 -3.69
CA LEU A 112 -3.52 7.83 -4.08
C LEU A 112 -4.39 8.18 -5.30
N PHE A 113 -4.66 9.46 -5.55
CA PHE A 113 -5.54 9.91 -6.63
C PHE A 113 -4.76 10.45 -7.83
N MET A 114 -3.45 10.66 -7.68
CA MET A 114 -2.61 11.04 -8.81
C MET A 114 -2.42 9.84 -9.74
N PRO A 115 -2.45 10.04 -11.06
CA PRO A 115 -1.99 9.02 -11.98
C PRO A 115 -0.51 8.75 -11.64
N LYS A 116 -0.17 7.48 -11.40
CA LYS A 116 1.24 7.07 -11.27
C LYS A 116 1.93 7.57 -12.54
N PRO A 117 3.05 8.33 -12.46
CA PRO A 117 3.84 8.61 -13.66
C PRO A 117 4.10 7.29 -14.35
N PRO A 118 4.06 7.22 -15.70
CA PRO A 118 4.45 6.00 -16.39
C PRO A 118 5.81 5.62 -15.83
N GLU A 119 5.86 4.43 -15.24
CA GLU A 119 7.09 3.83 -14.77
C GLU A 119 7.99 3.82 -15.98
N THR A 120 8.90 4.80 -16.03
CA THR A 120 9.93 4.83 -17.07
C THR A 120 10.68 3.56 -16.79
N ARG A 121 10.31 2.48 -17.49
CA ARG A 121 11.18 1.34 -17.71
C ARG A 121 12.52 2.01 -17.97
N ARG A 122 13.47 1.83 -17.05
CA ARG A 122 14.85 2.21 -17.31
C ARG A 122 15.23 1.36 -18.50
N SER A 123 14.95 1.88 -19.69
CA SER A 123 15.50 1.41 -20.94
C SER A 123 16.98 1.42 -20.68
N CYS A 124 17.59 0.24 -20.69
CA CYS A 124 19.02 0.10 -20.70
C CYS A 124 19.57 1.14 -21.68
N SER A 125 20.27 2.14 -21.16
CA SER A 125 21.07 3.02 -21.99
C SER A 125 22.06 2.13 -22.73
N PRO A 126 22.15 2.17 -24.07
CA PRO A 126 23.29 1.58 -24.74
C PRO A 126 24.52 2.37 -24.28
N SER A 127 25.47 1.69 -23.66
CA SER A 127 26.77 2.26 -23.30
C SER A 127 27.42 2.90 -24.53
N PRO A 128 27.98 4.11 -24.44
CA PRO A 128 28.86 4.63 -25.48
C PRO A 128 30.21 3.91 -25.35
N GLY A 129 30.38 2.81 -26.08
CA GLY A 129 31.65 2.10 -26.21
C GLY A 129 32.59 2.86 -27.14
N SER A 130 33.36 3.76 -26.56
CA SER A 130 34.76 4.12 -26.86
C SER A 130 35.23 3.97 -28.32
N GLY A 131 35.24 5.09 -29.04
CA GLY A 131 36.22 5.30 -30.11
C GLY A 131 37.58 5.65 -29.50
N SER A 132 38.55 4.74 -29.61
CA SER A 132 39.95 5.01 -29.32
C SER A 132 40.73 5.21 -30.62
N GLY A 133 41.15 6.46 -30.85
CA GLY A 133 42.16 6.81 -31.85
C GLY A 133 43.54 7.01 -31.21
N ALA A 134 44.57 6.74 -32.02
CA ALA A 134 46.01 7.00 -31.87
C ALA A 134 46.75 6.17 -30.79
N GLY A 135 47.90 5.51 -31.02
CA GLY A 135 48.83 5.50 -32.14
C GLY A 135 50.27 5.63 -31.64
N TRP A 136 51.09 4.57 -31.67
CA TRP A 136 52.57 4.53 -31.51
C TRP A 136 53.00 3.17 -32.11
N GLY A 137 53.99 2.94 -32.98
CA GLY A 137 55.17 3.70 -33.36
C GLY A 137 56.43 2.84 -33.11
N GLU A 138 56.82 1.93 -34.03
CA GLU A 138 58.17 1.32 -34.10
C GLU A 138 58.35 0.70 -35.50
N LYS A 139 59.10 1.29 -36.44
CA LYS A 139 60.57 1.44 -36.60
C LYS A 139 61.24 0.16 -37.12
N THR A 140 61.61 0.17 -38.40
CA THR A 140 62.94 -0.28 -38.86
C THR A 140 63.26 0.30 -40.23
N ARG A 141 64.44 0.91 -40.30
CA ARG A 141 65.13 1.47 -41.47
C ARG A 141 66.26 0.51 -41.80
N ALA A 142 66.49 0.20 -43.07
CA ALA A 142 67.79 0.38 -43.74
C ALA A 142 67.82 -0.31 -45.12
N ARG A 143 68.14 0.54 -46.11
CA ARG A 143 68.86 0.34 -47.38
C ARG A 143 68.48 -0.80 -48.31
#